data_AF-A0A7M2CAD2-F1
#
_entry.id   AF-A0A7M2CAD2-F1
#
_cell.length_a   1.000
_cell.length_b   1.000
_cell.length_c   1.000
_cell.angle_alpha   90.00
_cell.angle_beta   90.00
_cell.angle_gamma   90.00
#
_symmetry.space_group_name_H-M   'P 1'
#
loop_
_entity.id
_entity.type
_entity.pdbx_description
1 polymer ?
#
loop_
_entity_poly.entity_id
_entity_poly.type
_entity_poly.pdbx_seq_one_letter_code
_entity_poly.pdbx_strand_id
1 'polypeptide(L)'
;MHGKWKIALTAVAVAGVGVAAVAASSPSEHAVGKAADIVPAMASQQQLSDRLPESAAKTFSSTGIDPASVRLVGKTTNLQYFAAAMGSDQICIVTVGQDGSGQMMGCTFVKGFEGYGLRVANPDKSEEAWLVVPGSTQAAAASDPEKWDATAPNFLVKGSTR
;
A
#
# COMPACT_ATOMS: atom_id res chain seq x y z
N MET A 1 41.56 -44.25 56.56
CA MET A 1 41.71 -42.80 56.87
C MET A 1 41.21 -42.00 55.68
N HIS A 2 40.42 -40.97 56.00
CA HIS A 2 39.76 -40.03 55.10
C HIS A 2 40.70 -39.29 54.14
N GLY A 3 40.19 -38.92 52.96
CA GLY A 3 40.84 -37.90 52.12
C GLY A 3 40.24 -37.78 50.73
N LYS A 4 39.17 -36.99 50.60
CA LYS A 4 38.48 -36.62 49.35
C LYS A 4 39.25 -35.51 48.59
N TRP A 5 38.87 -35.33 47.31
CA TRP A 5 38.96 -34.13 46.42
C TRP A 5 39.93 -34.26 45.24
N LYS A 6 39.67 -33.78 44.01
CA LYS A 6 38.50 -33.20 43.30
C LYS A 6 38.97 -32.98 41.83
N ILE A 7 38.08 -33.22 40.85
CA ILE A 7 37.90 -32.48 39.56
C ILE A 7 39.04 -32.65 38.53
N ALA A 8 38.84 -33.05 37.25
CA ALA A 8 38.01 -32.39 36.24
C ALA A 8 37.57 -33.36 35.12
N LEU A 9 36.29 -33.30 34.76
CA LEU A 9 35.74 -33.89 33.54
C LEU A 9 35.83 -32.84 32.43
N THR A 10 36.74 -33.05 31.48
CA THR A 10 36.86 -32.25 30.25
C THR A 10 35.84 -32.77 29.25
N ALA A 11 34.70 -32.09 29.11
CA ALA A 11 33.74 -32.35 28.04
C ALA A 11 34.11 -31.48 26.82
N VAL A 12 34.69 -32.12 25.81
CA VAL A 12 34.90 -31.50 24.49
C VAL A 12 33.57 -31.52 23.75
N ALA A 13 32.95 -30.34 23.61
CA ALA A 13 31.79 -30.15 22.75
C ALA A 13 32.26 -30.19 21.28
N VAL A 14 31.83 -31.23 20.56
CA VAL A 14 32.02 -31.34 19.11
C VAL A 14 31.08 -30.33 18.45
N ALA A 15 31.66 -29.25 17.91
CA ALA A 15 30.94 -28.28 17.10
C ALA A 15 30.56 -28.91 15.75
N GLY A 16 29.34 -29.44 15.66
CA GLY A 16 28.71 -29.79 14.40
C GLY A 16 28.21 -28.51 13.72
N VAL A 17 28.95 -28.03 12.72
CA VAL A 17 28.49 -26.96 11.83
C VAL A 17 27.48 -27.58 10.85
N GLY A 18 26.21 -27.62 11.26
CA GLY A 18 25.10 -27.87 10.35
C GLY A 18 24.84 -26.60 9.54
N VAL A 19 25.40 -26.54 8.33
CA VAL A 19 25.07 -25.48 7.37
C VAL A 19 23.65 -25.76 6.87
N ALA A 20 22.65 -25.23 7.55
CA ALA A 20 21.30 -25.17 7.03
C ALA A 20 21.33 -24.18 5.85
N ALA A 21 21.34 -24.71 4.63
CA ALA A 21 21.09 -23.92 3.44
C ALA A 21 19.68 -23.34 3.55
N VAL A 22 19.59 -22.09 4.01
CA VAL A 22 18.39 -21.28 3.79
C VAL A 22 18.29 -21.08 2.29
N ALA A 23 17.45 -21.88 1.64
CA ALA A 23 16.99 -21.58 0.31
C ALA A 23 16.31 -20.21 0.41
N ALA A 24 17.03 -19.16 0.01
CA ALA A 24 16.46 -17.87 -0.25
C ALA A 24 15.51 -18.07 -1.43
N SER A 25 14.26 -18.40 -1.12
CA SER A 25 13.16 -18.26 -2.06
C SER A 25 13.17 -16.80 -2.48
N SER A 26 13.72 -16.54 -3.67
CA SER A 26 13.54 -15.27 -4.36
C SER A 26 12.06 -14.91 -4.25
N PRO A 27 11.69 -13.70 -3.79
CA PRO A 27 10.29 -13.31 -3.76
C PRO A 27 9.78 -13.51 -5.18
N SER A 28 8.85 -14.47 -5.34
CA SER A 28 8.08 -14.56 -6.58
C SER A 28 7.56 -13.16 -6.85
N GLU A 29 7.89 -12.59 -8.02
CA GLU A 29 7.29 -11.36 -8.52
C GLU A 29 5.79 -11.47 -8.21
N HIS A 30 5.32 -10.71 -7.23
CA HIS A 30 3.94 -10.80 -6.75
C HIS A 30 3.09 -10.20 -7.86
N ALA A 31 2.72 -11.03 -8.83
CA ALA A 31 1.89 -10.63 -9.94
C ALA A 31 0.60 -10.03 -9.38
N VAL A 32 0.42 -8.73 -9.60
CA VAL A 32 -0.77 -8.00 -9.17
C VAL A 32 -1.99 -8.60 -9.86
N GLY A 33 -2.81 -9.34 -9.10
CA GLY A 33 -3.97 -10.09 -9.60
C GLY A 33 -5.31 -9.56 -9.08
N LYS A 34 -5.31 -8.85 -7.95
CA LYS A 34 -6.49 -8.22 -7.34
C LYS A 34 -6.14 -6.86 -6.74
N ALA A 35 -7.16 -6.02 -6.52
CA ALA A 35 -6.98 -4.70 -5.91
C ALA A 35 -6.28 -4.75 -4.54
N ALA A 36 -6.47 -5.83 -3.76
CA ALA A 36 -5.81 -6.02 -2.48
C ALA A 36 -4.29 -6.23 -2.57
N ASP A 37 -3.75 -6.61 -3.74
CA ASP A 37 -2.30 -6.70 -3.95
C ASP A 37 -1.68 -5.30 -4.11
N ILE A 38 -2.49 -4.31 -4.50
CA ILE A 38 -2.11 -2.90 -4.65
C ILE A 38 -2.37 -2.13 -3.34
N VAL A 39 -3.53 -2.38 -2.72
CA VAL A 39 -3.97 -1.73 -1.47
C VAL A 39 -4.23 -2.82 -0.43
N PRO A 40 -3.21 -3.21 0.36
CA PRO A 40 -3.32 -4.32 1.31
C PRO A 40 -4.47 -4.19 2.32
N ALA A 41 -4.85 -2.96 2.67
CA ALA A 41 -5.98 -2.69 3.56
C ALA A 41 -7.33 -3.25 3.03
N MET A 42 -7.46 -3.47 1.71
CA MET A 42 -8.66 -4.08 1.12
C MET A 42 -8.83 -5.56 1.48
N ALA A 43 -7.77 -6.25 1.92
CA ALA A 43 -7.86 -7.63 2.41
C ALA A 43 -8.44 -7.73 3.83
N SER A 44 -8.53 -6.61 4.55
CA SER A 44 -9.00 -6.53 5.93
C SER A 44 -10.43 -6.00 6.00
N GLN A 45 -11.09 -6.18 7.15
CA GLN A 45 -12.39 -5.56 7.41
C GLN A 45 -12.29 -4.02 7.35
N GLN A 46 -13.23 -3.39 6.65
CA GLN A 46 -13.28 -1.94 6.49
C GLN A 46 -13.51 -1.23 7.84
N GLN A 47 -12.70 -0.22 8.14
CA GLN A 47 -12.89 0.66 9.30
C GLN A 47 -13.85 1.81 8.97
N LEU A 48 -14.35 2.51 10.00
CA LEU A 48 -15.21 3.67 9.77
C LEU A 48 -14.49 4.79 8.99
N SER A 49 -13.21 5.00 9.26
CA SER A 49 -12.36 5.98 8.58
C SER A 49 -12.06 5.65 7.12
N ASP A 50 -12.30 4.40 6.70
CA ASP A 50 -12.10 3.95 5.33
C ASP A 50 -13.29 4.25 4.42
N ARG A 51 -14.43 4.63 5.00
CA ARG A 51 -15.64 4.91 4.22
C ARG A 51 -15.57 6.28 3.57
N LEU A 52 -16.14 6.37 2.37
CA LEU A 52 -16.41 7.68 1.78
C LEU A 52 -17.35 8.48 2.70
N PRO A 53 -17.11 9.79 2.90
CA PRO A 53 -18.10 10.68 3.47
C PRO A 53 -19.42 10.60 2.69
N GLU A 54 -20.55 10.83 3.37
CA GLU A 54 -21.88 10.63 2.77
C GLU A 54 -22.09 11.43 1.48
N SER A 55 -21.61 12.68 1.43
CA SER A 55 -21.66 13.52 0.24
C SER A 55 -20.86 12.93 -0.93
N ALA A 56 -19.62 12.48 -0.71
CA ALA A 56 -18.84 11.77 -1.72
C ALA A 56 -19.48 10.43 -2.12
N ALA A 57 -20.00 9.65 -1.17
CA ALA A 57 -20.67 8.39 -1.43
C ALA A 57 -21.88 8.59 -2.35
N LYS A 58 -22.65 9.66 -2.15
CA LYS A 58 -23.76 10.04 -3.04
C LYS A 58 -23.25 10.36 -4.45
N THR A 59 -22.19 11.16 -4.56
CA THR A 59 -21.58 11.52 -5.86
C THR A 59 -21.16 10.28 -6.67
N PHE A 60 -20.57 9.28 -6.01
CA PHE A 60 -20.02 8.11 -6.70
C PHE A 60 -20.93 6.86 -6.64
N SER A 61 -22.13 6.95 -6.07
CA SER A 61 -23.04 5.81 -5.89
C SER A 61 -23.41 5.08 -7.19
N SER A 62 -23.41 5.78 -8.33
CA SER A 62 -23.77 5.24 -9.64
C SER A 62 -22.57 4.75 -10.46
N THR A 63 -21.34 4.87 -9.96
CA THR A 63 -20.14 4.55 -10.75
C THR A 63 -19.79 3.07 -10.76
N GLY A 64 -20.38 2.27 -9.88
CA GLY A 64 -20.11 0.83 -9.78
C GLY A 64 -18.90 0.46 -8.94
N ILE A 65 -18.31 1.42 -8.20
CA ILE A 65 -17.34 1.10 -7.14
C ILE A 65 -18.03 0.27 -6.05
N ASP A 66 -17.31 -0.72 -5.50
CA ASP A 66 -17.79 -1.50 -4.36
C ASP A 66 -17.59 -0.69 -3.06
N PRO A 67 -18.66 -0.25 -2.37
CA PRO A 67 -18.55 0.53 -1.14
C PRO A 67 -17.82 -0.22 -0.01
N ALA A 68 -17.88 -1.55 0.03
CA ALA A 68 -17.21 -2.36 1.05
C ALA A 68 -15.69 -2.46 0.80
N SER A 69 -15.25 -2.20 -0.43
CA SER A 69 -13.84 -2.20 -0.81
C SER A 69 -13.13 -0.87 -0.55
N VAL A 70 -13.87 0.22 -0.30
CA VAL A 70 -13.28 1.57 -0.14
C VAL A 70 -12.29 1.57 1.03
N ARG A 71 -11.08 2.05 0.80
CA ARG A 71 -10.04 2.23 1.82
C ARG A 71 -9.43 3.61 1.70
N LEU A 72 -9.20 4.27 2.82
CA LEU A 72 -8.43 5.50 2.83
C LEU A 72 -6.96 5.16 2.55
N VAL A 73 -6.37 5.75 1.50
CA VAL A 73 -4.98 5.47 1.10
C VAL A 73 -4.04 6.65 1.35
N GLY A 74 -4.58 7.87 1.47
CA GLY A 74 -3.78 9.05 1.76
C GLY A 74 -4.60 10.29 2.06
N LYS A 75 -3.96 11.29 2.65
CA LYS A 75 -4.55 12.58 2.99
C LYS A 75 -3.52 13.68 2.82
N THR A 76 -3.98 14.84 2.38
CA THR A 76 -3.23 16.10 2.37
C THR A 76 -3.99 17.17 3.12
N THR A 77 -3.45 18.39 3.11
CA THR A 77 -4.14 19.56 3.64
C THR A 77 -5.43 19.84 2.86
N ASN A 78 -5.57 19.45 1.60
CA ASN A 78 -6.75 19.81 0.80
C ASN A 78 -7.68 18.64 0.50
N LEU A 79 -7.13 17.43 0.42
CA LEU A 79 -7.81 16.28 -0.16
C LEU A 79 -7.63 15.02 0.69
N GLN A 80 -8.64 14.15 0.60
CA GLN A 80 -8.59 12.77 1.05
C GLN A 80 -8.67 11.85 -0.17
N TYR A 81 -7.85 10.81 -0.17
CA TYR A 81 -7.74 9.87 -1.27
C TYR A 81 -8.18 8.50 -0.78
N PHE A 82 -9.15 7.93 -1.48
CA PHE A 82 -9.67 6.60 -1.20
C PHE A 82 -9.42 5.71 -2.39
N ALA A 83 -8.98 4.48 -2.16
CA ALA A 83 -8.98 3.46 -3.19
C ALA A 83 -10.26 2.63 -3.10
N ALA A 84 -10.82 2.23 -4.24
CA ALA A 84 -11.98 1.34 -4.30
C ALA A 84 -11.82 0.34 -5.45
N ALA A 85 -12.32 -0.88 -5.28
CA ALA A 85 -12.48 -1.82 -6.38
C ALA A 85 -13.72 -1.44 -7.20
N MET A 86 -13.65 -1.65 -8.51
CA MET A 86 -14.79 -1.55 -9.42
C MET A 86 -14.87 -2.85 -10.21
N GLY A 87 -15.96 -3.60 -10.02
CA GLY A 87 -16.04 -4.96 -10.53
C GLY A 87 -14.92 -5.87 -9.98
N SER A 88 -14.48 -6.82 -10.79
CA SER A 88 -13.45 -7.81 -10.40
C SER A 88 -12.03 -7.44 -10.80
N ASP A 89 -11.85 -6.47 -11.69
CA ASP A 89 -10.59 -6.27 -12.42
C ASP A 89 -10.09 -4.82 -12.45
N GLN A 90 -10.80 -3.88 -11.83
CA GLN A 90 -10.39 -2.49 -11.76
C GLN A 90 -10.21 -1.99 -10.33
N ILE A 91 -9.28 -1.04 -10.21
CA ILE A 91 -9.07 -0.24 -9.01
C ILE A 91 -9.20 1.23 -9.36
N CYS A 92 -9.81 1.99 -8.47
CA CYS A 92 -10.05 3.41 -8.63
C CYS A 92 -9.43 4.19 -7.47
N ILE A 93 -8.97 5.41 -7.74
CA ILE A 93 -8.73 6.44 -6.73
C ILE A 93 -9.89 7.42 -6.79
N VAL A 94 -10.52 7.63 -5.64
CA VAL A 94 -11.56 8.62 -5.40
C VAL A 94 -10.95 9.76 -4.59
N THR A 95 -11.04 10.96 -5.11
CA THR A 95 -10.56 12.19 -4.49
C THR A 95 -11.73 12.90 -3.83
N VAL A 96 -11.58 13.27 -2.56
CA VAL A 96 -12.61 13.88 -1.74
C VAL A 96 -12.07 15.17 -1.12
N GLY A 97 -12.85 16.26 -1.19
CA GLY A 97 -12.50 17.54 -0.58
C GLY A 97 -12.52 17.49 0.96
N GLN A 98 -11.95 18.50 1.61
CA GLN A 98 -12.04 18.63 3.07
C GLN A 98 -13.49 18.72 3.59
N ASP A 99 -14.38 19.29 2.80
CA ASP A 99 -15.82 19.39 3.08
C ASP A 99 -16.56 18.04 2.89
N GLY A 100 -15.84 16.97 2.54
CA GLY A 100 -16.37 15.64 2.28
C GLY A 100 -16.96 15.47 0.88
N SER A 101 -16.97 16.51 0.03
CA SER A 101 -17.52 16.43 -1.31
C SER A 101 -16.66 15.56 -2.23
N GLY A 102 -17.31 14.74 -3.07
CA GLY A 102 -16.62 13.97 -4.10
C GLY A 102 -16.12 14.90 -5.21
N GLN A 103 -14.82 14.84 -5.52
CA GLN A 103 -14.17 15.74 -6.47
C GLN A 103 -13.92 15.06 -7.82
N MET A 104 -13.17 13.96 -7.81
CA MET A 104 -12.77 13.23 -9.00
C MET A 104 -12.63 11.74 -8.70
N MET A 105 -12.77 10.91 -9.73
CA MET A 105 -12.42 9.51 -9.68
C MET A 105 -11.65 9.13 -10.94
N GLY A 106 -10.53 8.42 -10.77
CA GLY A 106 -9.80 7.77 -11.86
C GLY A 106 -9.72 6.27 -11.61
N CYS A 107 -9.88 5.46 -12.64
CA CYS A 107 -9.85 4.00 -12.54
C CYS A 107 -8.88 3.42 -13.56
N THR A 108 -8.33 2.25 -13.24
CA THR A 108 -7.52 1.47 -14.17
C THR A 108 -7.66 -0.02 -13.89
N PHE A 109 -7.21 -0.84 -14.84
CA PHE A 109 -7.16 -2.28 -14.65
C PHE A 109 -6.06 -2.65 -13.65
N VAL A 110 -6.37 -3.62 -12.79
CA VAL A 110 -5.44 -4.27 -11.87
C VAL A 110 -4.35 -5.00 -12.68
N LYS A 111 -4.73 -5.63 -13.79
CA LYS A 111 -3.78 -6.28 -14.69
C LYS A 111 -2.86 -5.24 -15.33
N GLY A 112 -1.55 -5.39 -15.09
CA GLY A 112 -0.52 -4.50 -15.64
C GLY A 112 -0.22 -3.29 -14.74
N PHE A 113 -0.88 -3.15 -13.59
CA PHE A 113 -0.72 -2.01 -12.68
C PHE A 113 0.75 -1.77 -12.27
N GLU A 114 1.55 -2.82 -12.15
CA GLU A 114 3.00 -2.75 -11.87
C GLU A 114 3.77 -1.81 -12.82
N GLY A 115 3.34 -1.71 -14.09
CA GLY A 115 4.04 -0.92 -15.10
C GLY A 115 3.72 0.57 -15.12
N TYR A 116 2.57 0.99 -14.60
CA TYR A 116 2.08 2.37 -14.75
C TYR A 116 1.42 2.97 -13.49
N GLY A 117 0.97 2.14 -12.54
CA GLY A 117 0.24 2.57 -11.35
C GLY A 117 -1.09 3.24 -11.68
N LEU A 118 -1.54 4.18 -10.85
CA LEU A 118 -2.70 5.02 -11.15
C LEU A 118 -2.46 6.44 -10.66
N ARG A 119 -2.38 7.39 -11.60
CA ARG A 119 -2.25 8.82 -11.31
C ARG A 119 -3.61 9.50 -11.43
N VAL A 120 -3.90 10.39 -10.49
CA VAL A 120 -5.06 11.30 -10.56
C VAL A 120 -4.61 12.71 -10.20
N ALA A 121 -5.21 13.71 -10.83
CA ALA A 121 -5.01 15.12 -10.48
C ALA A 121 -6.34 15.66 -9.94
N ASN A 122 -6.31 16.65 -9.06
CA ASN A 122 -7.52 17.42 -8.77
C ASN A 122 -7.92 18.29 -9.99
N PRO A 123 -9.18 18.80 -10.03
CA PRO A 123 -9.70 19.49 -11.23
C PRO A 123 -8.87 20.68 -11.72
N ASP A 124 -8.24 21.42 -10.81
CA ASP A 124 -7.36 22.56 -11.10
C ASP A 124 -5.88 22.16 -11.27
N LYS A 125 -5.55 20.87 -11.11
CA LYS A 125 -4.20 20.29 -11.23
C LYS A 125 -3.17 20.88 -10.26
N SER A 126 -3.63 21.46 -9.15
CA SER A 126 -2.75 21.94 -8.09
C SER A 126 -2.18 20.81 -7.24
N GLU A 127 -2.83 19.64 -7.23
CA GLU A 127 -2.40 18.45 -6.50
C GLU A 127 -2.59 17.19 -7.34
N GLU A 128 -1.58 16.33 -7.35
CA GLU A 128 -1.60 15.04 -8.02
C GLU A 128 -1.28 13.91 -7.04
N ALA A 129 -1.95 12.79 -7.21
CA ALA A 129 -1.73 11.58 -6.44
C ALA A 129 -1.35 10.42 -7.35
N TRP A 130 -0.48 9.55 -6.86
CA TRP A 130 -0.06 8.34 -7.56
C TRP A 130 -0.15 7.13 -6.64
N LEU A 131 -1.05 6.22 -6.96
CA LEU A 131 -1.10 4.89 -6.37
C LEU A 131 -0.15 3.98 -7.15
N VAL A 132 0.73 3.31 -6.43
CA VAL A 132 1.73 2.37 -6.99
C VAL A 132 1.68 1.05 -6.24
N VAL A 133 2.45 0.06 -6.67
CA VAL A 133 2.54 -1.22 -5.97
C VAL A 133 3.23 -1.01 -4.61
N PRO A 134 2.78 -1.67 -3.52
CA PRO A 134 3.45 -1.58 -2.23
C PRO A 134 4.96 -1.88 -2.34
N GLY A 135 5.79 -1.02 -1.75
CA GLY A 135 7.24 -1.17 -1.77
C GLY A 135 7.94 -0.59 -3.01
N SER A 136 7.20 -0.14 -4.03
CA SER A 136 7.78 0.52 -5.22
C SER A 136 7.80 2.05 -5.14
N THR A 137 7.31 2.66 -4.04
CA THR A 137 7.19 4.12 -3.91
C THR A 137 8.50 4.87 -4.05
N GLN A 138 9.60 4.37 -3.46
CA GLN A 138 10.91 5.01 -3.60
C GLN A 138 11.43 4.95 -5.04
N ALA A 139 11.27 3.82 -5.71
CA ALA A 139 11.65 3.66 -7.11
C ALA A 139 10.78 4.53 -8.04
N ALA A 140 9.48 4.60 -7.77
CA ALA A 140 8.54 5.46 -8.49
C ALA A 140 8.87 6.95 -8.31
N ALA A 141 9.13 7.40 -7.08
CA ALA A 141 9.54 8.77 -6.79
C ALA A 141 10.87 9.13 -7.46
N ALA A 142 11.83 8.20 -7.53
CA ALA A 142 13.12 8.42 -8.18
C ALA A 142 13.02 8.51 -9.71
N SER A 143 11.97 7.94 -10.32
CA SER A 143 11.77 7.93 -11.77
C SER A 143 11.22 9.25 -12.33
N ASP A 144 10.81 10.17 -11.45
CA ASP A 144 10.17 11.43 -11.82
C ASP A 144 10.84 12.59 -11.05
N PRO A 145 11.49 13.57 -11.74
CA PRO A 145 12.19 14.67 -11.09
C PRO A 145 11.22 15.67 -10.42
N GLU A 146 9.93 15.56 -10.68
CA GLU A 146 8.90 16.29 -9.94
C GLU A 146 8.80 15.72 -8.52
N LYS A 147 8.89 16.58 -7.50
CA LYS A 147 9.02 16.17 -6.09
C LYS A 147 7.77 15.44 -5.58
N TRP A 148 7.70 14.13 -5.78
CA TRP A 148 6.71 13.25 -5.18
C TRP A 148 7.04 13.01 -3.70
N ASP A 149 6.05 13.25 -2.84
CA ASP A 149 6.08 12.93 -1.42
C ASP A 149 5.37 11.60 -1.17
N ALA A 150 6.10 10.59 -0.72
CA ALA A 150 5.49 9.35 -0.25
C ALA A 150 4.74 9.59 1.06
N THR A 151 3.42 9.39 1.06
CA THR A 151 2.55 9.55 2.25
C THR A 151 2.09 8.21 2.80
N ALA A 152 2.17 7.13 1.99
CA ALA A 152 1.94 5.75 2.40
C ALA A 152 2.85 4.78 1.60
N PRO A 153 2.97 3.49 2.00
CA PRO A 153 3.83 2.50 1.33
C PRO A 153 3.53 2.24 -0.16
N ASN A 154 2.36 2.66 -0.63
CA ASN A 154 1.85 2.49 -1.99
C ASN A 154 1.27 3.79 -2.56
N PHE A 155 1.50 4.94 -1.92
CA PHE A 155 0.83 6.19 -2.28
C PHE A 155 1.76 7.40 -2.19
N LEU A 156 1.82 8.16 -3.29
CA LEU A 156 2.60 9.38 -3.44
C LEU A 156 1.71 10.57 -3.78
N VAL A 157 2.12 11.76 -3.38
CA VAL A 157 1.42 13.01 -3.69
C VAL A 157 2.42 14.07 -4.16
N LYS A 158 2.00 14.93 -5.09
CA LYS A 158 2.74 16.08 -5.60
C LYS A 158 1.87 17.34 -5.49
N GLY A 159 2.44 18.48 -5.12
CA GLY A 159 1.75 19.78 -5.11
C GLY A 159 1.08 20.17 -3.79
N SER A 160 1.06 19.29 -2.79
CA SER A 160 0.58 19.64 -1.44
C SER A 160 1.66 20.41 -0.67
N THR A 161 1.47 21.72 -0.46
CA THR A 161 2.25 22.46 0.55
C THR A 161 1.96 21.84 1.93
N ARG A 162 2.96 21.17 2.51
CA ARG A 162 2.91 20.68 3.90
C ARG A 162 2.87 21.84 4.89
#